data_AF-A0A2S9HYD9-F1
#
_entry.id   AF-A0A2S9HYD9-F1
#
_cell.length_a   1.000
_cell.length_b   1.000
_cell.length_c   1.000
_cell.angle_alpha   90.00
_cell.angle_beta   90.00
_cell.angle_gamma   90.00
#
_symmetry.space_group_name_H-M   'P 1'
#
loop_
_entity.id
_entity.type
_entity.pdbx_description
1 polymer ?
#
loop_
_entity_poly.entity_id
_entity_poly.type
_entity_poly.pdbx_seq_one_letter_code
_entity_poly.pdbx_strand_id
1 'polypeptide(L)'
;MLTDPDGHIPLVPLVMIGARVAAPHIARAAAKKAAKSALKKAGRKGKNARLTELAGDPKVSKSLRGWIKQELNNKKRKKKKHLRNPPGYEMAHRRGKEARHGYGYEHSDLQHIKTHRTQHKHDGYGRKGNKKKNPPKKSTKNSTKRKK
;
A
#
# COMPACT_ATOMS: atom_id res chain seq x y z
N MET A 1 -65.40 -2.11 40.39
CA MET A 1 -65.66 -1.80 38.97
C MET A 1 -64.45 -0.99 38.49
N LEU A 2 -63.63 -1.36 37.52
CA LEU A 2 -63.50 -2.52 36.65
C LEU A 2 -62.18 -2.29 35.85
N THR A 3 -61.32 -3.30 35.75
CA THR A 3 -60.36 -3.61 34.66
C THR A 3 -60.93 -3.19 33.27
N ASP A 4 -60.22 -2.71 32.22
CA ASP A 4 -58.82 -2.79 31.74
C ASP A 4 -58.51 -1.56 30.84
N PRO A 5 -57.22 -1.28 30.50
CA PRO A 5 -56.87 -1.42 29.07
C PRO A 5 -55.44 -1.96 28.87
N ASP A 6 -55.35 -3.17 28.33
CA ASP A 6 -54.19 -3.73 27.61
C ASP A 6 -52.80 -3.51 28.24
N GLY A 7 -52.51 -4.37 29.23
CA GLY A 7 -51.19 -4.58 29.81
C GLY A 7 -50.16 -5.13 28.83
N HIS A 8 -49.74 -4.29 27.87
CA HIS A 8 -48.62 -4.56 26.99
C HIS A 8 -47.39 -3.79 27.47
N ILE A 9 -46.65 -4.39 28.41
CA ILE A 9 -45.24 -4.04 28.60
C ILE A 9 -44.52 -4.50 27.33
N PRO A 10 -43.96 -3.64 26.46
CA PRO A 10 -43.14 -4.13 25.37
C PRO A 10 -41.93 -4.81 26.01
N LEU A 11 -41.95 -6.13 26.01
CA LEU A 11 -40.83 -6.98 26.38
C LEU A 11 -39.73 -6.75 25.34
N VAL A 12 -38.94 -5.69 25.53
CA VAL A 12 -37.72 -5.46 24.76
C VAL A 12 -36.87 -6.72 24.94
N PRO A 13 -36.56 -7.49 23.89
CA PRO A 13 -35.76 -8.69 24.06
C PRO A 13 -34.35 -8.24 24.46
N LEU A 14 -34.02 -8.46 25.73
CA LEU A 14 -32.67 -8.41 26.28
C LEU A 14 -31.85 -9.56 25.67
N VAL A 15 -31.51 -9.47 24.38
CA VAL A 15 -30.58 -10.36 23.70
C VAL A 15 -29.37 -9.54 23.27
N MET A 16 -28.57 -9.08 24.24
CA MET A 16 -27.22 -8.54 23.95
C MET A 16 -26.25 -8.69 25.13
N ILE A 17 -26.26 -9.83 25.85
CA ILE A 17 -25.15 -10.15 26.76
C ILE A 17 -24.77 -11.61 26.57
N GLY A 18 -24.04 -11.90 25.50
CA GLY A 18 -23.55 -13.23 25.20
C GLY A 18 -22.40 -13.28 24.20
N ALA A 19 -21.67 -12.18 23.99
CA ALA A 19 -20.46 -12.17 23.15
C ALA A 19 -19.22 -12.03 24.02
N ARG A 20 -18.99 -12.99 24.93
CA ARG A 20 -17.72 -13.10 25.65
C ARG A 20 -16.96 -14.35 25.19
N VAL A 21 -15.87 -14.04 24.48
CA VAL A 21 -14.65 -14.83 24.35
C VAL A 21 -14.66 -15.99 23.33
N ALA A 22 -14.93 -15.65 22.07
CA ALA A 22 -14.30 -16.40 20.97
C ALA A 22 -12.91 -15.82 20.71
N ALA A 23 -11.92 -16.34 21.44
CA ALA A 23 -10.51 -16.37 21.07
C ALA A 23 -9.78 -15.02 20.79
N PRO A 24 -9.07 -14.43 21.77
CA PRO A 24 -8.12 -13.34 21.49
C PRO A 24 -7.07 -13.71 20.43
N HIS A 25 -6.81 -15.00 20.23
CA HIS A 25 -5.89 -15.51 19.21
C HIS A 25 -6.47 -15.44 17.79
N ILE A 26 -7.77 -15.68 17.56
CA ILE A 26 -8.37 -15.57 16.21
C ILE A 26 -8.48 -14.09 15.80
N ALA A 27 -8.94 -13.22 16.70
CA ALA A 27 -8.97 -11.78 16.46
C ALA A 27 -7.58 -11.20 16.20
N ARG A 28 -6.56 -11.63 16.97
CA ARG A 28 -5.16 -11.23 16.76
C ARG A 28 -4.56 -11.77 15.47
N ALA A 29 -4.89 -13.01 15.07
CA ALA A 29 -4.47 -13.59 13.80
C ALA A 29 -5.09 -12.86 12.61
N ALA A 30 -6.38 -12.54 12.68
CA ALA A 30 -7.09 -11.74 11.68
C ALA A 30 -6.48 -10.33 11.57
N ALA A 31 -6.23 -9.65 12.69
CA ALA A 31 -5.58 -8.34 12.71
C ALA A 31 -4.16 -8.40 12.12
N LYS A 32 -3.37 -9.43 12.43
CA LYS A 32 -2.03 -9.63 11.87
C LYS A 32 -2.07 -9.89 10.36
N LYS A 33 -3.07 -10.65 9.88
CA LYS A 33 -3.30 -10.89 8.45
C LYS A 33 -3.68 -9.60 7.72
N ALA A 34 -4.56 -8.78 8.32
CA ALA A 34 -4.94 -7.48 7.80
C ALA A 34 -3.76 -6.48 7.79
N ALA A 35 -2.92 -6.47 8.83
CA ALA A 35 -1.72 -5.64 8.88
C ALA A 35 -0.71 -6.05 7.80
N LYS A 36 -0.49 -7.35 7.60
CA LYS A 36 0.42 -7.88 6.56
C LYS A 36 -0.07 -7.56 5.15
N SER A 37 -1.38 -7.65 4.90
CA SER A 37 -1.96 -7.30 3.60
C SER A 37 -1.87 -5.79 3.33
N ALA A 38 -2.09 -4.96 4.34
CA ALA A 38 -1.91 -3.51 4.25
C ALA A 38 -0.44 -3.14 3.95
N LEU A 39 0.53 -3.79 4.61
CA LEU A 39 1.96 -3.59 4.36
C LEU A 39 2.34 -3.94 2.91
N LYS A 40 1.85 -5.09 2.41
CA LYS A 40 2.07 -5.51 1.01
C LYS A 40 1.49 -4.52 0.00
N LYS A 41 0.33 -3.93 0.29
CA LYS A 41 -0.29 -2.89 -0.56
C LYS A 41 0.51 -1.59 -0.53
N ALA A 42 0.97 -1.17 0.65
CA ALA A 42 1.77 0.04 0.83
C ALA A 42 3.09 -0.04 0.03
N GLY A 43 3.79 -1.18 0.11
CA GLY A 43 5.07 -1.34 -0.58
C GLY A 43 5.00 -1.33 -2.12
N ARG A 44 3.81 -1.54 -2.70
CA ARG A 44 3.61 -1.54 -4.17
C ARG A 44 2.90 -0.27 -4.66
N LYS A 45 2.80 0.77 -3.81
CA LYS A 45 2.19 2.06 -4.15
C LYS A 45 3.24 3.04 -4.68
N GLY A 46 2.80 3.99 -5.50
CA GLY A 46 3.60 5.15 -5.89
C GLY A 46 4.36 5.03 -7.21
N LYS A 47 4.25 3.91 -7.95
CA LYS A 47 4.98 3.69 -9.22
C LYS A 47 4.79 4.83 -10.22
N ASN A 48 3.53 5.23 -10.44
CA ASN A 48 3.22 6.29 -11.40
C ASN A 48 3.79 7.64 -10.96
N ALA A 49 3.75 7.96 -9.66
CA ALA A 49 4.31 9.21 -9.13
C ALA A 49 5.83 9.23 -9.34
N ARG A 50 6.51 8.13 -9.00
CA ARG A 50 7.96 7.99 -9.22
C ARG A 50 8.36 8.10 -10.68
N LEU A 51 7.59 7.49 -11.60
CA LEU A 51 7.84 7.64 -13.04
C LEU A 51 7.66 9.10 -13.50
N THR A 52 6.65 9.80 -12.99
CA THR A 52 6.47 11.24 -13.29
C THR A 52 7.66 12.07 -12.83
N GLU A 53 8.21 11.81 -11.65
CA GLU A 53 9.43 12.48 -11.15
C GLU A 53 10.62 12.22 -12.09
N LEU A 54 10.84 10.96 -12.48
CA LEU A 54 11.94 10.57 -13.37
C LEU A 54 11.84 11.21 -14.77
N ALA A 55 10.65 11.62 -15.21
CA ALA A 55 10.48 12.31 -16.48
C ALA A 55 11.19 13.69 -16.51
N GLY A 56 11.36 14.31 -15.32
CA GLY A 56 12.00 15.61 -15.14
C GLY A 56 13.46 15.55 -14.67
N ASP A 57 13.92 14.40 -14.17
CA ASP A 57 15.26 14.27 -13.58
C ASP A 57 16.38 14.33 -14.64
N PRO A 58 17.31 15.31 -14.57
CA PRO A 58 18.41 15.42 -15.52
C PRO A 58 19.38 14.24 -15.50
N LYS A 59 19.43 13.45 -14.42
CA LYS A 59 20.30 12.27 -14.29
C LYS A 59 19.80 11.08 -15.09
N VAL A 60 18.52 11.08 -15.50
CA VAL A 60 17.95 10.04 -16.34
C VAL A 60 18.24 10.35 -17.81
N SER A 61 18.65 9.33 -18.57
CA SER A 61 18.95 9.49 -19.99
C SER A 61 17.77 10.10 -20.75
N LYS A 62 18.08 10.92 -21.78
CA LYS A 62 17.06 11.61 -22.60
C LYS A 62 16.04 10.62 -23.19
N SER A 63 16.50 9.46 -23.65
CA SER A 63 15.65 8.41 -24.25
C SER A 63 14.63 7.86 -23.25
N LEU A 64 15.07 7.55 -22.02
CA LEU A 64 14.17 7.06 -20.97
C LEU A 64 13.16 8.13 -20.56
N ARG A 65 13.59 9.38 -20.42
CA ARG A 65 12.69 10.52 -20.16
C ARG A 65 11.66 10.70 -21.27
N GLY A 66 12.08 10.61 -22.53
CA GLY A 66 11.20 10.70 -23.70
C GLY A 66 10.10 9.64 -23.67
N TRP A 67 10.46 8.39 -23.40
CA TRP A 67 9.48 7.30 -23.29
C TRP A 67 8.48 7.53 -22.15
N ILE A 68 8.95 7.94 -20.98
CA ILE A 68 8.07 8.24 -19.84
C ILE A 68 7.12 9.40 -20.17
N LYS A 69 7.62 10.45 -20.83
CA LYS A 69 6.79 11.59 -21.28
C LYS A 69 5.73 11.16 -22.29
N GLN A 70 6.09 10.28 -23.24
CA GLN A 70 5.13 9.71 -24.17
C GLN A 70 4.03 8.94 -23.43
N GLU A 71 4.39 8.17 -22.41
CA GLU A 71 3.41 7.39 -21.66
C GLU A 71 2.53 8.27 -20.75
N LEU A 72 3.07 9.36 -20.21
CA LEU A 72 2.30 10.42 -19.56
C LEU A 72 1.29 11.04 -20.54
N ASN A 73 1.71 11.34 -21.77
CA ASN A 73 0.83 11.91 -22.80
C ASN A 73 -0.27 10.92 -23.20
N ASN A 74 0.04 9.63 -23.35
CA ASN A 74 -0.95 8.59 -23.61
C ASN A 74 -1.98 8.47 -22.49
N LYS A 75 -1.54 8.61 -21.23
CA LYS A 75 -2.45 8.64 -20.07
C LYS A 75 -3.31 9.90 -20.07
N LYS A 76 -2.74 11.08 -20.35
CA LYS A 76 -3.48 12.35 -20.48
C LYS A 76 -4.56 12.26 -21.56
N ARG A 77 -4.24 11.64 -22.70
CA ARG A 77 -5.16 11.35 -23.81
C ARG A 77 -6.14 10.19 -23.51
N LYS A 78 -6.17 9.68 -22.28
CA LYS A 78 -7.03 8.55 -21.84
C LYS A 78 -6.87 7.25 -22.63
N LYS A 79 -5.81 7.10 -23.45
CA LYS A 79 -5.52 5.87 -24.20
C LYS A 79 -5.06 4.72 -23.30
N LYS A 80 -4.50 5.04 -22.13
CA LYS A 80 -3.98 4.06 -21.16
C LYS A 80 -4.33 4.47 -19.73
N LYS A 81 -4.70 3.50 -18.89
CA LYS A 81 -5.03 3.72 -17.46
C LYS A 81 -3.79 3.86 -16.56
N HIS A 82 -2.66 3.25 -16.94
CA HIS A 82 -1.45 3.18 -16.12
C HIS A 82 -0.18 3.43 -16.94
N LEU A 83 0.87 3.92 -16.29
CA LEU A 83 2.19 4.09 -16.91
C LEU A 83 2.92 2.76 -16.92
N ARG A 84 3.47 2.41 -18.08
CA ARG A 84 4.38 1.27 -18.25
C ARG A 84 5.82 1.71 -17.98
N ASN A 85 6.66 0.74 -17.64
CA ASN A 85 8.10 0.99 -17.61
C ASN A 85 8.64 1.05 -19.04
N PRO A 86 9.77 1.74 -19.26
CA PRO A 86 10.53 1.60 -20.48
C PRO A 86 10.89 0.14 -20.79
N PRO A 87 10.89 -0.25 -22.07
CA PRO A 87 11.28 -1.60 -22.47
C PRO A 87 12.72 -1.90 -22.02
N GLY A 88 12.94 -3.06 -21.41
CA GLY A 88 14.24 -3.46 -20.84
C GLY A 88 14.51 -2.94 -19.41
N TYR A 89 13.64 -2.10 -18.86
CA TYR A 89 13.82 -1.49 -17.54
C TYR A 89 12.71 -1.86 -16.55
N GLU A 90 13.08 -1.92 -15.27
CA GLU A 90 12.17 -2.14 -14.16
C GLU A 90 12.43 -1.14 -13.02
N MET A 91 11.39 -0.87 -12.23
CA MET A 91 11.52 -0.07 -11.02
C MET A 91 12.05 -0.99 -9.92
N ALA A 92 13.35 -0.89 -9.66
CA ALA A 92 14.06 -1.70 -8.68
C ALA A 92 14.04 -1.02 -7.32
N HIS A 93 13.60 -1.73 -6.27
CA HIS A 93 13.71 -1.22 -4.91
C HIS A 93 15.17 -1.23 -4.45
N ARG A 94 15.60 -0.16 -3.78
CA ARG A 94 16.91 -0.11 -3.14
C ARG A 94 17.04 -1.18 -2.04
N ARG A 95 18.27 -1.65 -1.80
CA ARG A 95 18.58 -2.59 -0.71
C ARG A 95 18.05 -2.09 0.63
N GLY A 96 17.34 -2.94 1.35
CA GLY A 96 16.73 -2.60 2.65
C GLY A 96 15.51 -1.67 2.60
N LYS A 97 15.11 -1.20 1.41
CA LYS A 97 13.89 -0.41 1.18
C LYS A 97 12.90 -1.13 0.26
N GLU A 98 12.72 -2.41 0.57
CA GLU A 98 11.97 -3.33 -0.26
C GLU A 98 10.46 -3.21 -0.01
N ALA A 99 9.67 -3.53 -1.03
CA ALA A 99 8.22 -3.61 -0.92
C ALA A 99 7.74 -4.55 0.20
N ARG A 100 8.52 -5.59 0.52
CA ARG A 100 8.21 -6.57 1.59
C ARG A 100 8.20 -5.93 2.98
N HIS A 101 9.02 -4.89 3.17
CA HIS A 101 9.10 -4.10 4.39
C HIS A 101 8.13 -2.90 4.36
N GLY A 102 7.27 -2.79 3.35
CA GLY A 102 6.27 -1.72 3.22
C GLY A 102 6.76 -0.42 2.61
N TYR A 103 8.01 -0.36 2.15
CA TYR A 103 8.53 0.79 1.44
C TYR A 103 7.97 0.85 0.01
N GLY A 104 7.40 1.99 -0.37
CA GLY A 104 6.83 2.21 -1.70
C GLY A 104 7.89 2.46 -2.78
N TYR A 105 7.42 2.72 -4.01
CA TYR A 105 8.29 3.02 -5.16
C TYR A 105 9.04 4.36 -5.05
N GLU A 106 8.77 5.18 -4.03
CA GLU A 106 9.55 6.38 -3.70
C GLU A 106 11.04 6.08 -3.45
N HIS A 107 11.34 4.84 -3.04
CA HIS A 107 12.70 4.37 -2.80
C HIS A 107 13.16 3.37 -3.86
N SER A 108 12.61 3.50 -5.06
CA SER A 108 12.99 2.69 -6.21
C SER A 108 13.63 3.53 -7.30
N ASP A 109 14.57 2.91 -8.00
CA ASP A 109 15.30 3.49 -9.11
C ASP A 109 15.00 2.68 -10.38
N LEU A 110 15.06 3.35 -11.52
CA LEU A 110 14.84 2.70 -12.81
C LEU A 110 16.13 1.99 -13.22
N GLN A 111 16.11 0.66 -13.26
CA GLN A 111 17.28 -0.17 -13.56
C GLN A 111 17.01 -1.15 -14.69
N HIS A 112 18.06 -1.62 -15.34
CA HIS A 112 17.95 -2.67 -16.34
C HIS A 112 17.50 -3.99 -15.69
N ILE A 113 16.60 -4.72 -16.35
CA ILE A 113 15.99 -5.95 -15.82
C ILE A 113 17.05 -6.98 -15.41
N LYS A 114 18.11 -7.13 -16.22
CA LYS A 114 19.22 -8.06 -15.91
C LYS A 114 19.88 -7.70 -14.59
N THR A 115 20.25 -6.44 -14.39
CA THR A 115 20.88 -5.95 -13.16
C THR A 115 19.98 -6.14 -11.95
N HIS A 116 18.70 -5.83 -12.08
CA HIS A 116 17.70 -6.01 -11.02
C HIS A 116 17.56 -7.49 -10.60
N ARG A 117 17.52 -8.40 -11.58
CA ARG A 117 17.45 -9.85 -11.32
C ARG A 117 18.72 -10.37 -10.66
N THR A 118 19.90 -9.94 -11.12
CA THR A 118 21.17 -10.29 -10.49
C THR A 118 21.21 -9.81 -9.05
N GLN A 119 20.81 -8.57 -8.79
CA GLN A 119 20.70 -8.04 -7.43
C GLN A 119 19.78 -8.91 -6.56
N HIS A 120 18.60 -9.29 -7.05
CA HIS A 120 17.69 -10.17 -6.32
C HIS A 120 18.26 -11.56 -6.04
N LYS A 121 19.05 -12.12 -6.95
CA LYS A 121 19.74 -13.40 -6.76
C LYS A 121 20.71 -13.33 -5.58
N HIS A 122 21.53 -12.27 -5.49
CA HIS A 122 22.51 -12.12 -4.41
C HIS A 122 21.87 -11.69 -3.08
N ASP A 123 20.84 -10.84 -3.12
CA ASP A 123 20.16 -10.31 -1.94
C ASP A 123 19.10 -11.29 -1.37
N GLY A 124 19.02 -12.51 -1.93
CA GLY A 124 18.10 -13.55 -1.49
C GLY A 124 16.62 -13.14 -1.61
N TYR A 125 16.25 -12.43 -2.68
CA TYR A 125 14.88 -12.00 -2.98
C TYR A 125 14.23 -11.16 -1.85
N GLY A 126 15.05 -10.35 -1.17
CA GLY A 126 14.59 -9.54 -0.04
C GLY A 126 14.24 -10.35 1.20
N ARG A 127 14.78 -11.58 1.32
CA ARG A 127 14.76 -12.35 2.57
C ARG A 127 15.90 -11.93 3.49
N LYS A 128 17.04 -11.51 2.91
CA LYS A 128 18.20 -11.00 3.64
C LYS A 128 18.03 -9.50 3.92
N GLY A 129 16.96 -9.14 4.62
CA GLY A 129 16.71 -7.78 5.10
C GLY A 129 17.28 -7.59 6.50
N ASN A 130 18.11 -6.56 6.67
CA ASN A 130 18.69 -6.14 7.96
C ASN A 130 17.57 -6.04 9.03
N LYS A 131 17.65 -6.84 10.10
CA LYS A 131 16.62 -6.99 11.16
C LYS A 131 16.28 -5.71 11.94
N LYS A 132 16.84 -4.54 11.61
CA LYS A 132 16.87 -3.32 12.44
C LYS A 132 16.09 -2.10 11.93
N LYS A 133 15.18 -2.19 10.96
CA LYS A 133 14.44 -1.00 10.50
C LYS A 133 12.93 -1.17 10.60
N ASN A 134 12.33 -0.33 11.45
CA ASN A 134 10.88 -0.19 11.57
C ASN A 134 10.31 0.14 10.18
N PRO A 135 9.27 -0.58 9.71
CA PRO A 135 8.57 -0.20 8.48
C PRO A 135 8.08 1.25 8.60
N PRO A 136 7.93 1.99 7.49
CA PRO A 136 7.48 3.39 7.55
C PRO A 136 6.17 3.45 8.35
N LYS A 137 6.19 4.16 9.49
CA LYS A 137 4.99 4.39 10.30
C LYS A 137 3.94 5.01 9.38
N LYS A 138 2.73 4.42 9.33
CA LYS A 138 1.60 5.03 8.63
C LYS A 138 1.48 6.46 9.15
N SER A 139 1.66 7.47 8.31
CA SER A 139 1.32 8.84 8.68
C SER A 139 -0.20 8.89 8.84
N THR A 140 -0.66 8.86 10.09
CA THR A 140 -2.02 9.23 10.45
C THR A 140 -2.15 10.73 10.16
N LYS A 141 -2.54 11.09 8.93
CA LYS A 141 -3.02 12.45 8.65
C LYS A 141 -4.35 12.62 9.36
N ASN A 142 -4.32 13.04 10.62
CA ASN A 142 -5.46 13.69 11.25
C ASN A 142 -5.59 15.08 10.61
N SER A 143 -6.24 15.17 9.46
CA SER A 143 -6.72 16.45 8.95
C SER A 143 -7.99 16.80 9.75
N THR A 144 -7.80 17.28 10.98
CA THR A 144 -8.87 17.93 11.72
C THR A 144 -9.26 19.19 10.95
N LYS A 145 -10.42 19.10 10.32
CA LYS A 145 -11.16 20.17 9.67
C LYS A 145 -11.40 21.29 10.68
N ARG A 146 -10.49 22.27 10.76
CA ARG A 146 -10.79 23.56 11.40
C ARG A 146 -11.62 24.37 10.41
N LYS A 147 -12.94 24.23 10.53
CA LYS A 147 -13.87 25.30 10.15
C LYS A 147 -13.52 26.52 11.01
N LYS A 148 -13.26 27.66 10.38
CA LYS A 148 -13.50 28.99 10.94
C LYS A 148 -14.31 29.73 9.89
#